data_AF-A0A1M5IPA5-F1
#
_entry.id   AF-A0A1M5IPA5-F1
#
_cell.length_a   1.000
_cell.length_b   1.000
_cell.length_c   1.000
_cell.angle_alpha   90.00
_cell.angle_beta   90.00
_cell.angle_gamma   90.00
#
_symmetry.space_group_name_H-M   'P 1'
#
loop_
_entity.id
_entity.type
_entity.pdbx_description
1 polymer ?
#
loop_
_entity_poly.entity_id
_entity_poly.type
_entity_poly.pdbx_seq_one_letter_code
_entity_poly.pdbx_strand_id
1 'polypeptide(L)' 'MRRRVELRSAEENNQTTNIWIQHMVSRIIVEQLNLPPRLQAKLLYETLPKNNRGEK' A
#
# COMPACT_ATOMS: atom_id res chain seq x y z
N MET A 1 27.78 30.67 8.23
CA MET A 1 27.04 30.67 6.95
C MET A 1 25.82 29.77 7.09
N ARG A 2 24.59 30.30 6.92
CA ARG A 2 23.36 29.48 6.99
C ARG A 2 23.06 28.90 5.62
N ARG A 3 23.04 27.56 5.49
CA ARG A 3 22.55 26.88 4.28
C ARG A 3 21.03 26.86 4.31
N ARG A 4 20.40 27.33 3.24
CA ARG A 4 18.96 27.18 3.02
C ARG A 4 18.71 25.73 2.58
N VAL A 5 18.11 24.94 3.46
CA VAL A 5 17.64 23.60 3.12
C VAL A 5 16.21 23.76 2.64
N GLU A 6 16.00 23.58 1.34
CA GLU A 6 14.65 23.48 0.79
C GLU A 6 14.12 22.10 1.15
N LEU A 7 13.34 22.06 2.23
CA LEU A 7 12.52 20.90 2.54
C LEU A 7 11.53 20.78 1.39
N ARG A 8 11.82 19.90 0.43
CA ARG A 8 10.82 19.46 -0.55
C ARG A 8 9.64 18.98 0.28
N SER A 9 8.55 19.75 0.29
CA SER A 9 7.28 19.33 0.87
C SER A 9 7.02 17.93 0.38
N ALA A 10 6.76 17.00 1.31
CA ALA A 10 6.40 15.62 0.97
C ALA A 10 5.43 15.68 -0.21
N GLU A 11 5.87 15.19 -1.36
CA GLU A 11 5.09 15.30 -2.60
C GLU A 11 3.67 14.81 -2.31
N GLU A 12 2.66 15.58 -2.69
CA GLU A 12 1.23 15.23 -2.52
C GLU A 12 0.91 13.84 -3.11
N ASN A 13 1.82 13.28 -3.91
CA ASN A 13 1.73 11.99 -4.55
C ASN A 13 2.80 10.99 -4.05
N ASN A 14 2.94 10.84 -2.73
CA ASN A 14 3.78 9.78 -2.16
C ASN A 14 3.18 8.39 -2.47
N GLN A 15 3.65 7.77 -3.55
CA GLN A 15 3.21 6.45 -4.01
C GLN A 15 3.29 5.39 -2.90
N THR A 16 4.30 5.46 -2.02
CA THR A 16 4.42 4.55 -0.88
C THR A 16 3.24 4.72 0.08
N THR A 17 2.90 5.96 0.43
CA THR A 17 1.73 6.26 1.28
C THR A 17 0.44 5.74 0.64
N ASN A 18 0.26 5.92 -0.67
CA ASN A 18 -0.92 5.42 -1.38
C ASN A 18 -1.03 3.89 -1.33
N ILE A 19 0.09 3.16 -1.51
CA ILE A 19 0.12 1.70 -1.38
C ILE A 19 -0.24 1.27 0.05
N TRP A 20 0.28 1.95 1.07
CA TRP A 20 -0.06 1.66 2.47
C TRP A 20 -1.52 1.91 2.78
N ILE A 21 -2.09 3.02 2.31
CA ILE A 21 -3.53 3.33 2.46
C ILE A 21 -4.37 2.25 1.79
N GLN A 22 -4.05 1.89 0.54
CA GLN A 22 -4.74 0.84 -0.19
C GLN A 22 -4.70 -0.49 0.58
N HIS A 23 -3.52 -0.86 1.11
CA HIS A 23 -3.38 -2.12 1.84
C HIS A 23 -4.19 -2.13 3.15
N MET A 24 -4.23 -1.01 3.88
CA MET A 24 -5.06 -0.85 5.07
C MET A 24 -6.55 -0.99 4.75
N VAL A 25 -7.02 -0.33 3.70
CA VAL A 25 -8.44 -0.39 3.30
C VAL A 25 -8.82 -1.81 2.89
N SER A 26 -8.01 -2.48 2.07
CA SER A 26 -8.25 -3.88 1.69
C SER A 26 -8.32 -4.80 2.91
N ARG A 27 -7.45 -4.59 3.90
CA ARG A 27 -7.45 -5.38 5.14
C ARG A 27 -8.74 -5.20 5.95
N ILE A 28 -9.17 -3.95 6.16
CA ILE A 28 -10.42 -3.66 6.88
C ILE A 28 -11.60 -4.34 6.18
N ILE A 29 -11.70 -4.22 4.85
CA ILE A 29 -12.79 -4.85 4.09
C ILE A 29 -12.77 -6.37 4.28
N VAL A 30 -11.62 -7.02 4.11
CA VAL A 30 -11.49 -8.49 4.21
C VAL A 30 -11.82 -8.99 5.62
N GLU A 31 -11.41 -8.26 6.66
CA GLU A 31 -11.73 -8.60 8.06
C GLU A 31 -13.24 -8.49 8.35
N GLN A 32 -13.94 -7.55 7.72
CA GLN A 32 -15.40 -7.38 7.87
C GLN A 32 -16.24 -8.45 7.15
N LEU A 33 -15.68 -9.12 6.13
CA LEU A 33 -16.42 -10.13 5.35
C LEU A 33 -16.65 -11.46 6.10
N ASN A 34 -16.12 -11.60 7.33
CA ASN A 34 -16.24 -12.81 8.17
C ASN A 34 -15.90 -14.12 7.44
N LEU A 35 -14.85 -14.06 6.59
CA LEU A 35 -14.41 -15.18 5.76
C LEU A 35 -13.47 -16.12 6.53
N PRO A 36 -13.32 -17.39 6.12
CA PRO A 36 -12.30 -18.27 6.69
C PRO A 36 -10.90 -17.67 6.55
N PRO A 37 -9.99 -17.86 7.54
CA PRO A 37 -8.66 -17.24 7.53
C PRO A 37 -7.83 -17.52 6.28
N ARG A 38 -7.95 -18.73 5.70
CA ARG A 38 -7.29 -19.07 4.42
C ARG A 38 -7.76 -18.19 3.27
N LEU A 39 -9.05 -17.89 3.22
CA LEU A 39 -9.64 -17.09 2.15
C LEU A 39 -9.28 -15.61 2.32
N GLN A 40 -9.25 -15.12 3.57
CA GLN A 40 -8.76 -13.78 3.89
C GLN A 40 -7.32 -13.59 3.42
N ALA A 41 -6.43 -14.54 3.74
CA ALA A 41 -5.03 -14.47 3.33
C ALA A 41 -4.87 -14.50 1.80
N LYS A 42 -5.66 -15.33 1.11
CA LYS A 42 -5.68 -15.38 -0.36
C LYS A 42 -6.10 -14.04 -0.97
N LEU A 43 -7.19 -13.45 -0.48
CA LEU A 43 -7.69 -12.16 -0.97
C LEU A 43 -6.67 -11.05 -0.75
N LEU A 44 -6.08 -10.97 0.44
CA LEU A 44 -5.07 -9.95 0.74
C LEU A 44 -3.84 -10.08 -0.17
N TYR A 45 -3.39 -11.30 -0.42
CA TYR A 45 -2.29 -11.58 -1.34
C TYR A 45 -2.60 -11.20 -2.79
N GLU A 46 -3.82 -11.44 -3.26
CA GLU A 46 -4.27 -11.07 -4.60
C GLU A 46 -4.48 -9.55 -4.77
N THR A 47 -4.89 -8.85 -3.70
CA THR A 47 -5.08 -7.39 -3.72
C THR A 47 -3.78 -6.58 -3.62
N LEU A 48 -2.68 -7.20 -3.20
CA LEU A 48 -1.36 -6.55 -3.25
C LEU A 48 -1.02 -6.28 -4.72
N PRO A 49 -0.70 -5.03 -5.11
CA PRO A 49 -0.25 -4.76 -6.46
C PRO A 49 0.96 -5.65 -6.72
N LYS A 50 0.81 -6.60 -7.64
CA LYS A 50 1.93 -7.37 -8.17
C LYS A 50 2.88 -6.33 -8.76
N ASN A 51 3.88 -5.92 -7.98
CA ASN A 51 5.04 -5.26 -8.56
C ASN A 51 5.49 -6.17 -9.69
N ASN A 52 5.50 -5.65 -10.91
CA ASN A 52 6.03 -6.29 -12.11
C ASN A 52 7.52 -6.62 -11.92
N ARG A 53 7.84 -7.55 -11.01
CA ARG A 53 9.16 -8.14 -10.86
C ARG A 53 9.26 -9.23 -11.92
N GLY A 54 9.63 -8.80 -13.12
CA GLY A 54 10.21 -9.66 -14.15
C GLY A 54 9.21 -10.35 -15.08
N GLU A 55 8.57 -9.58 -15.96
CA GLU A 55 8.22 -10.09 -17.29
C GLU A 55 9.10 -9.34 -18.31
N LYS A 56 10.22 -9.98 -18.65
CA LYS A 56 10.99 -9.81 -19.88
C LYS A 56 11.16 -11.19 -20.48
#